data_AF-A0A3S4LZ96-F1
#
_entry.id   AF-A0A3S4LZ96-F1
#
_cell.length_a   1.000
_cell.length_b   1.000
_cell.length_c   1.000
_cell.angle_alpha   90.00
_cell.angle_beta   90.00
_cell.angle_gamma   90.00
#
_symmetry.space_group_name_H-M   'P 1'
#
loop_
_entity.id
_entity.type
_entity.pdbx_description
1 polymer ?
#
loop_
_entity_poly.entity_id
_entity_poly.type
_entity_poly.pdbx_seq_one_letter_code
_entity_poly.pdbx_strand_id
1 'polypeptide(L)'
;MPGEAPRQLVLRLAQAKAQSLAARFPNHLIIGSDQICVLDGEITGKPLTEEKARQQLAKASGNIVTFYTGLALYNSASGHLQTEVEPFDVHFRHLSEAEIDDYVRKEHPLHCAGSFKSEGLGIALFERLEGRDPNTLIGLPLIALCQMLRREGFNPLQQ
;
A
#
# COMPACT_ATOMS: atom_id res chain seq x y z
N MET A 1 9.06 15.31 5.20
CA MET A 1 9.29 16.76 5.45
C MET A 1 7.96 17.38 5.92
N PRO A 2 7.94 18.53 6.62
CA PRO A 2 6.67 19.18 6.96
C PRO A 2 5.85 19.43 5.68
N GLY A 3 4.63 18.91 5.59
CA GLY A 3 3.73 19.10 4.44
C GLY A 3 4.01 18.24 3.20
N GLU A 4 4.78 17.15 3.31
CA GLU A 4 5.04 16.23 2.20
C GLU A 4 3.76 15.50 1.75
N ALA A 5 3.44 15.53 0.45
CA ALA A 5 2.24 14.90 -0.07
C ALA A 5 2.30 13.37 0.03
N PRO A 6 1.17 12.66 0.23
CA PRO A 6 1.11 11.20 0.33
C PRO A 6 1.92 10.46 -0.75
N ARG A 7 1.74 10.82 -2.02
CA ARG A 7 2.48 10.24 -3.16
C ARG A 7 3.99 10.47 -3.07
N GLN A 8 4.43 11.65 -2.64
CA GLN A 8 5.85 11.98 -2.51
C GLN A 8 6.50 11.18 -1.38
N LEU A 9 5.77 11.02 -0.26
CA LEU A 9 6.22 10.24 0.89
C LEU A 9 6.53 8.79 0.50
N VAL A 10 5.56 8.08 -0.09
CA VAL A 10 5.76 6.66 -0.45
C VAL A 10 6.82 6.48 -1.51
N LEU A 11 6.90 7.39 -2.49
CA LEU A 11 7.93 7.36 -3.51
C LEU A 11 9.32 7.49 -2.89
N ARG A 12 9.53 8.48 -2.00
CA ARG A 12 10.80 8.69 -1.31
C ARG A 12 11.17 7.50 -0.42
N LEU A 13 10.21 6.94 0.32
CA LEU A 13 10.46 5.80 1.20
C LEU A 13 10.81 4.52 0.42
N ALA A 14 10.11 4.25 -0.68
CA ALA A 14 10.43 3.12 -1.56
C ALA A 14 11.85 3.23 -2.13
N GLN A 15 12.24 4.41 -2.62
CA GLN A 15 13.61 4.68 -3.10
C GLN A 15 14.65 4.47 -2.00
N ALA A 16 14.44 5.09 -0.84
CA ALA A 16 15.37 5.01 0.29
C ALA A 16 15.59 3.56 0.75
N LYS A 17 14.53 2.75 0.77
CA LYS A 17 14.63 1.32 1.11
C LYS A 17 15.51 0.58 0.11
N ALA A 18 15.26 0.71 -1.19
CA ALA A 18 16.05 0.04 -2.22
C ALA A 18 17.52 0.46 -2.18
N GLN A 19 17.79 1.76 -2.08
CA GLN A 19 19.15 2.31 -2.12
C GLN A 19 19.94 2.04 -0.83
N SER A 20 19.27 1.90 0.33
CA SER A 20 19.95 1.59 1.60
C SER A 20 20.76 0.28 1.58
N LEU A 21 20.42 -0.62 0.65
CA LEU A 21 21.05 -1.92 0.48
C LEU A 21 22.17 -1.92 -0.57
N ALA A 22 22.38 -0.81 -1.28
CA ALA A 22 23.31 -0.71 -2.41
C ALA A 22 24.74 -1.15 -2.06
N ALA A 23 25.27 -0.69 -0.92
CA ALA A 23 26.63 -1.05 -0.49
C ALA A 23 26.76 -2.53 -0.11
N ARG A 24 25.69 -3.16 0.39
CA ARG A 24 25.67 -4.57 0.79
C ARG A 24 25.45 -5.51 -0.40
N PHE A 25 24.75 -5.04 -1.42
CA PHE A 25 24.42 -5.81 -2.63
C PHE A 25 24.82 -5.02 -3.88
N PRO A 26 26.11 -4.91 -4.21
CA PRO A 26 26.61 -3.99 -5.24
C PRO A 26 26.32 -4.42 -6.69
N ASN A 27 25.90 -5.66 -6.96
CA ASN A 27 25.57 -6.15 -8.30
C ASN A 27 24.20 -6.84 -8.36
N HIS A 28 23.14 -6.16 -7.92
CA HIS A 28 21.78 -6.72 -7.80
C HIS A 28 20.73 -5.75 -8.32
N LEU A 29 19.57 -6.31 -8.67
CA LEU A 29 18.32 -5.56 -8.76
C LEU A 29 17.63 -5.59 -7.39
N ILE A 30 17.47 -4.42 -6.77
CA ILE A 30 16.96 -4.28 -5.41
C ILE A 30 15.57 -3.62 -5.46
N ILE A 31 14.58 -4.30 -4.90
CA ILE A 31 13.19 -3.83 -4.86
C ILE A 31 12.94 -3.12 -3.53
N GLY A 32 12.42 -1.90 -3.60
CA GLY A 32 11.89 -1.16 -2.46
C GLY A 32 10.40 -0.88 -2.67
N SER A 33 9.60 -1.06 -1.62
CA SER A 33 8.17 -0.69 -1.63
C SER A 33 7.78 -0.02 -0.32
N ASP A 34 6.86 0.92 -0.39
CA ASP A 34 6.23 1.57 0.76
C ASP A 34 4.77 1.88 0.44
N GLN A 35 3.90 1.83 1.44
CA GLN A 35 2.48 2.05 1.26
C GLN A 35 1.92 2.87 2.41
N ILE A 36 1.01 3.78 2.06
CA ILE A 36 0.20 4.52 3.03
C ILE A 36 -1.27 4.43 2.66
N CYS A 37 -2.11 4.49 3.70
CA CYS A 37 -3.55 4.62 3.60
C CYS A 37 -3.91 6.10 3.74
N VAL A 38 -4.80 6.60 2.89
CA VAL A 38 -5.32 7.96 2.92
C VAL A 38 -6.84 7.90 3.01
N LEU A 39 -7.39 8.63 3.98
CA LEU A 39 -8.82 8.76 4.20
C LEU A 39 -9.12 10.26 4.42
N ASP A 40 -10.04 10.80 3.64
CA ASP A 40 -10.38 12.23 3.63
C ASP A 40 -9.16 13.16 3.44
N GLY A 41 -8.20 12.75 2.61
CA GLY A 41 -6.97 13.49 2.34
C GLY A 41 -5.90 13.38 3.43
N GLU A 42 -6.19 12.73 4.54
CA GLU A 42 -5.28 12.55 5.67
C GLU A 42 -4.63 11.16 5.68
N ILE A 43 -3.33 11.11 6.00
CA ILE A 43 -2.61 9.84 6.15
C ILE A 43 -3.14 9.12 7.39
N THR A 44 -3.71 7.93 7.17
CA THR A 44 -4.30 7.12 8.22
C THR A 44 -3.36 5.96 8.57
N GLY A 45 -2.76 6.05 9.77
CA GLY A 45 -1.87 5.01 10.29
C GLY A 45 -2.60 3.81 10.88
N LYS A 46 -1.82 2.91 11.49
CA LYS A 46 -2.35 1.76 12.25
C LYS A 46 -3.17 2.25 13.45
N PRO A 47 -4.35 1.67 13.73
CA PRO A 47 -5.19 2.11 14.85
C PRO A 47 -4.59 1.77 16.21
N LEU A 48 -3.87 0.64 16.33
CA LEU A 48 -3.26 0.09 17.56
C LEU A 48 -4.23 -0.27 18.71
N THR A 49 -5.43 0.31 18.73
CA THR A 49 -6.50 0.00 19.69
C THR A 49 -7.82 -0.24 18.96
N GLU A 50 -8.71 -1.04 19.56
CA GLU A 50 -10.02 -1.32 18.97
C GLU A 50 -10.87 -0.05 18.81
N GLU A 51 -10.83 0.84 19.79
CA GLU A 51 -11.54 2.13 19.73
C GLU A 51 -11.13 2.94 18.50
N LYS A 52 -9.82 3.07 18.25
CA LYS A 52 -9.30 3.76 17.07
C LYS A 52 -9.66 3.02 15.79
N ALA A 53 -9.73 1.69 15.83
CA ALA A 53 -10.13 0.90 14.67
C ALA A 53 -11.59 1.17 14.28
N ARG A 54 -12.50 1.19 15.27
CA ARG A 54 -13.90 1.58 15.06
C ARG A 54 -14.02 3.00 14.51
N GLN A 55 -13.28 3.97 15.07
CA GLN A 55 -13.26 5.35 14.58
C GLN A 55 -12.78 5.46 13.13
N GLN A 56 -11.74 4.72 12.75
CA GLN A 56 -11.26 4.70 11.36
C GLN A 56 -12.30 4.08 10.42
N LEU A 57 -12.93 2.97 10.81
CA LEU A 57 -13.96 2.31 10.00
C LEU A 57 -15.24 3.14 9.88
N ALA A 58 -15.64 3.85 10.94
CA ALA A 58 -16.77 4.77 10.91
C ALA A 58 -16.51 5.93 9.92
N LYS A 59 -15.27 6.45 9.87
CA LYS A 59 -14.88 7.43 8.85
C LYS A 59 -14.83 6.85 7.44
N ALA A 60 -14.43 5.58 7.30
CA ALA A 60 -14.39 4.90 6.00
C ALA A 60 -15.80 4.58 5.47
N SER A 61 -16.78 4.37 6.35
CA SER A 61 -18.19 4.06 6.01
C SER A 61 -18.76 5.01 4.94
N GLY A 62 -19.17 4.45 3.80
CA GLY A 62 -19.72 5.20 2.66
C GLY A 62 -18.71 6.06 1.90
N ASN A 63 -17.43 6.02 2.26
CA ASN A 63 -16.36 6.81 1.67
C ASN A 63 -15.37 5.94 0.88
N ILE A 64 -14.38 6.60 0.28
CA ILE A 64 -13.29 5.96 -0.44
C ILE A 64 -12.03 6.04 0.43
N VAL A 65 -11.41 4.88 0.65
CA VAL A 65 -10.07 4.82 1.21
C VAL A 65 -9.09 4.59 0.07
N THR A 66 -8.13 5.51 -0.10
CA THR A 66 -7.11 5.41 -1.15
C THR A 66 -5.80 4.93 -0.55
N PHE A 67 -5.24 3.87 -1.13
CA PHE A 67 -3.88 3.44 -0.84
C PHE A 67 -2.95 3.99 -1.91
N TYR A 68 -1.83 4.58 -1.49
CA TYR A 68 -0.73 4.89 -2.39
C TYR A 68 0.41 3.94 -2.10
N THR A 69 0.80 3.16 -3.10
CA THR A 69 1.94 2.23 -2.99
C THR A 69 3.07 2.73 -3.88
N GLY A 70 4.16 3.17 -3.26
CA GLY A 70 5.40 3.54 -3.93
C GLY A 70 6.25 2.30 -4.20
N LEU A 71 6.78 2.20 -5.41
CA LEU A 71 7.66 1.13 -5.85
C LEU A 71 8.97 1.72 -6.38
N ALA A 72 10.08 1.07 -6.07
CA ALA A 72 11.40 1.37 -6.61
C ALA A 72 12.11 0.07 -7.02
N LEU A 73 12.75 0.08 -8.19
CA LEU A 73 13.70 -0.93 -8.62
C LEU A 73 15.06 -0.25 -8.83
N TYR A 74 16.04 -0.60 -8.00
CA TYR A 74 17.38 -0.06 -8.07
C TYR A 74 18.35 -1.12 -8.60
N ASN A 75 18.97 -0.86 -9.75
CA ASN A 75 20.10 -1.64 -10.24
C ASN A 75 21.38 -1.08 -9.63
N SER A 76 21.92 -1.76 -8.64
CA SER A 76 23.11 -1.30 -7.91
C SER A 76 24.39 -1.36 -8.75
N ALA A 77 24.42 -2.17 -9.82
CA ALA A 77 25.58 -2.32 -10.69
C ALA A 77 25.74 -1.10 -11.60
N SER A 78 24.63 -0.57 -12.13
CA SER A 78 24.60 0.58 -13.04
C SER A 78 24.24 1.90 -12.36
N GLY A 79 23.65 1.84 -11.16
CA GLY A 79 23.06 2.98 -10.47
C GLY A 79 21.69 3.40 -11.01
N HIS A 80 21.12 2.65 -11.97
CA HIS A 80 19.81 2.99 -12.54
C HIS A 80 18.68 2.76 -11.53
N LEU A 81 17.80 3.75 -11.40
CA LEU A 81 16.68 3.74 -10.46
C LEU A 81 15.36 3.99 -11.21
N GLN A 82 14.49 2.99 -11.19
CA GLN A 82 13.12 3.10 -11.69
C GLN A 82 12.17 3.27 -10.53
N THR A 83 11.18 4.15 -10.65
CA THR A 83 10.21 4.41 -9.56
C THR A 83 8.81 4.66 -10.09
N GLU A 84 7.80 4.31 -9.30
CA GLU A 84 6.39 4.46 -9.62
C GLU A 84 5.58 4.62 -8.33
N VAL A 85 4.44 5.31 -8.41
CA VAL A 85 3.43 5.30 -7.34
C VAL A 85 2.12 4.86 -7.96
N GLU A 86 1.55 3.78 -7.45
CA GLU A 86 0.28 3.26 -7.94
C GLU A 86 -0.81 3.48 -6.89
N PRO A 87 -1.95 4.12 -7.23
CA PRO A 87 -3.10 4.23 -6.35
C PRO A 87 -3.95 2.96 -6.39
N PHE A 88 -4.65 2.71 -5.29
CA PHE A 88 -5.72 1.72 -5.22
C PHE A 88 -6.86 2.24 -4.34
N ASP A 89 -8.06 2.36 -4.90
CA ASP A 89 -9.24 2.88 -4.23
C ASP A 89 -10.13 1.74 -3.72
N VAL A 90 -10.48 1.82 -2.44
CA VAL A 90 -11.39 0.89 -1.77
C VAL A 90 -12.67 1.65 -1.44
N HIS A 91 -13.76 1.31 -2.12
CA HIS A 91 -15.07 1.93 -1.91
C HIS A 91 -15.81 1.15 -0.84
N PHE A 92 -16.12 1.81 0.27
CA PHE A 92 -16.85 1.19 1.37
C PHE A 92 -18.35 1.26 1.15
N ARG A 93 -19.06 0.23 1.63
CA ARG A 93 -20.50 0.34 1.85
C ARG A 93 -20.76 1.34 2.98
N HIS A 94 -22.03 1.75 3.13
CA HIS A 94 -22.47 2.30 4.40
C HIS A 94 -22.52 1.18 5.44
N LEU A 95 -21.73 1.32 6.50
CA LEU A 95 -21.62 0.40 7.61
C LEU A 95 -22.43 0.90 8.80
N SER A 96 -23.13 -0.02 9.45
CA SER A 96 -23.71 0.20 10.77
C SER A 96 -22.66 0.03 11.87
N GLU A 97 -22.90 0.64 13.04
CA GLU A 97 -22.05 0.47 14.24
C GLU A 97 -21.88 -1.02 14.61
N ALA A 98 -22.96 -1.82 14.48
CA ALA A 98 -22.91 -3.25 14.75
C ALA A 98 -21.99 -4.02 13.80
N GLU A 99 -22.00 -3.68 12.50
CA GLU A 99 -21.07 -4.28 11.53
C GLU A 99 -19.62 -3.92 11.84
N ILE A 100 -19.36 -2.65 12.19
CA ILE A 100 -18.02 -2.17 12.57
C ILE A 100 -17.53 -2.92 13.80
N ASP A 101 -18.35 -3.02 14.84
CA ASP A 101 -18.00 -3.70 16.09
C ASP A 101 -17.71 -5.18 15.89
N ASP A 102 -18.58 -5.88 15.15
CA ASP A 102 -18.40 -7.29 14.85
C ASP A 102 -17.16 -7.53 13.99
N TYR A 103 -16.89 -6.65 13.03
CA TYR A 103 -15.70 -6.75 12.21
C TYR A 103 -14.42 -6.58 13.03
N VAL A 104 -14.33 -5.52 13.84
CA VAL A 104 -13.14 -5.27 14.70
C VAL A 104 -12.90 -6.44 15.65
N ARG A 105 -13.98 -6.97 16.25
CA ARG A 105 -13.93 -8.11 17.18
C ARG A 105 -13.55 -9.43 16.50
N LYS A 106 -13.91 -9.65 15.24
CA LYS A 106 -13.57 -10.89 14.52
C LYS A 106 -12.16 -10.80 13.92
N GLU A 107 -11.87 -9.72 13.22
CA GLU A 107 -10.67 -9.60 12.38
C GLU A 107 -9.45 -9.07 13.14
N HIS A 108 -9.68 -8.38 14.27
CA HIS A 108 -8.65 -7.73 15.09
C HIS A 108 -7.62 -6.93 14.25
N PRO A 109 -8.05 -5.92 13.47
CA PRO A 109 -7.21 -5.24 12.47
C PRO A 109 -6.24 -4.20 13.08
N LEU A 110 -5.77 -4.41 14.31
CA LEU A 110 -5.10 -3.37 15.11
C LEU A 110 -3.75 -2.90 14.53
N HIS A 111 -3.15 -3.71 13.66
CA HIS A 111 -1.86 -3.43 13.03
C HIS A 111 -1.96 -3.14 11.53
N CYS A 112 -3.17 -2.94 11.00
CA CYS A 112 -3.44 -2.64 9.60
C CYS A 112 -3.76 -1.14 9.46
N ALA A 113 -3.07 -0.45 8.55
CA ALA A 113 -3.41 0.94 8.23
C ALA A 113 -4.81 0.99 7.58
N GLY A 114 -5.67 1.90 8.03
CA GLY A 114 -7.07 1.96 7.60
C GLY A 114 -8.00 0.98 8.33
N SER A 115 -7.49 0.15 9.25
CA SER A 115 -8.28 -0.74 10.10
C SER A 115 -9.06 -1.84 9.37
N PHE A 116 -8.63 -2.26 8.18
CA PHE A 116 -9.22 -3.41 7.48
C PHE A 116 -8.16 -4.31 6.81
N LYS A 117 -8.60 -5.51 6.39
CA LYS A 117 -7.81 -6.49 5.64
C LYS A 117 -8.57 -6.90 4.40
N SER A 118 -8.13 -6.44 3.23
CA SER A 118 -8.82 -6.70 1.96
C SER A 118 -8.86 -8.17 1.55
N GLU A 119 -7.87 -8.92 2.01
CA GLU A 119 -7.61 -10.34 1.81
C GLU A 119 -8.35 -11.25 2.81
N GLY A 120 -8.96 -10.66 3.84
CA GLY A 120 -9.68 -11.35 4.90
C GLY A 120 -11.18 -11.01 4.92
N LEU A 121 -11.75 -10.84 6.11
CA LEU A 121 -13.17 -10.48 6.24
C LEU A 121 -13.48 -9.07 5.70
N GLY A 122 -12.47 -8.25 5.38
CA GLY A 122 -12.66 -6.89 4.90
C GLY A 122 -13.51 -6.82 3.64
N ILE A 123 -13.50 -7.87 2.81
CA ILE A 123 -14.34 -7.94 1.60
C ILE A 123 -15.83 -7.75 1.89
N ALA A 124 -16.31 -8.09 3.09
CA ALA A 124 -17.69 -7.87 3.51
C ALA A 124 -18.03 -6.38 3.76
N LEU A 125 -17.03 -5.50 3.90
CA LEU A 125 -17.19 -4.07 4.15
C LEU A 125 -17.26 -3.23 2.86
N PHE A 126 -16.81 -3.78 1.74
CA PHE A 126 -16.60 -3.01 0.51
C PHE A 126 -17.79 -3.12 -0.44
N GLU A 127 -18.04 -2.04 -1.16
CA GLU A 127 -18.94 -2.00 -2.32
C GLU A 127 -18.18 -2.44 -3.58
N ARG A 128 -16.96 -1.92 -3.78
CA ARG A 128 -16.09 -2.26 -4.91
C ARG A 128 -14.63 -1.90 -4.65
N LEU A 129 -13.75 -2.51 -5.43
CA LEU A 129 -12.30 -2.27 -5.42
C LEU A 129 -11.90 -1.72 -6.80
N GLU A 130 -11.12 -0.64 -6.83
CA GLU A 130 -10.69 0.01 -8.07
C GLU A 130 -9.18 0.24 -8.06
N GLY A 131 -8.50 -0.40 -9.01
CA GLY A 131 -7.06 -0.26 -9.16
C GLY A 131 -6.58 -1.15 -10.30
N ARG A 132 -5.36 -0.88 -10.77
CA ARG A 132 -4.77 -1.60 -11.89
C ARG A 132 -4.36 -3.03 -11.51
N ASP A 133 -3.86 -3.21 -10.29
CA ASP A 133 -3.30 -4.46 -9.79
C ASP A 133 -3.80 -4.73 -8.36
N PRO A 134 -4.48 -5.86 -8.08
CA PRO A 134 -4.87 -6.22 -6.70
C PRO A 134 -3.66 -6.32 -5.75
N ASN A 135 -2.47 -6.65 -6.27
CA ASN A 135 -1.25 -6.74 -5.45
C ASN A 135 -0.79 -5.36 -4.96
N THR A 136 -1.18 -4.27 -5.65
CA THR A 136 -0.93 -2.89 -5.19
C THR A 136 -1.62 -2.62 -3.87
N LEU A 137 -2.84 -3.14 -3.66
CA LEU A 137 -3.56 -3.02 -2.38
C LEU A 137 -2.87 -3.84 -1.28
N ILE A 138 -2.38 -5.03 -1.61
CA ILE A 138 -1.63 -5.90 -0.70
C ILE A 138 -0.30 -5.25 -0.27
N GLY A 139 0.29 -4.40 -1.13
CA GLY A 139 1.47 -3.58 -0.81
C GLY A 139 2.64 -3.70 -1.78
N LEU A 140 2.48 -4.39 -2.91
CA LEU A 140 3.50 -4.49 -3.95
C LEU A 140 2.89 -4.48 -5.36
N PRO A 141 3.05 -3.42 -6.17
CA PRO A 141 2.53 -3.34 -7.54
C PRO A 141 3.29 -4.29 -8.47
N LEU A 142 2.82 -5.53 -8.61
CA LEU A 142 3.51 -6.58 -9.34
C LEU A 142 3.47 -6.36 -10.86
N ILE A 143 2.38 -5.81 -11.39
CA ILE A 143 2.30 -5.46 -12.82
C ILE A 143 3.38 -4.43 -13.17
N ALA A 144 3.53 -3.37 -12.36
CA ALA A 144 4.56 -2.35 -12.52
C ALA A 144 5.97 -2.93 -12.31
N LEU A 145 6.17 -3.74 -11.27
CA LEU A 145 7.45 -4.39 -11.00
C LEU A 145 7.90 -5.27 -12.17
N CYS A 146 7.00 -6.09 -12.74
CA CYS A 146 7.32 -6.89 -13.91
C CYS A 146 7.72 -6.02 -15.13
N GLN A 147 7.11 -4.83 -15.30
CA GLN A 147 7.54 -3.88 -16.32
C GLN A 147 8.95 -3.35 -16.05
N MET A 148 9.26 -2.98 -14.81
CA MET A 148 10.58 -2.49 -14.41
C MET A 148 11.67 -3.54 -14.59
N LEU A 149 11.42 -4.77 -14.16
CA LEU A 149 12.34 -5.90 -14.29
C LEU A 149 12.67 -6.19 -15.76
N ARG A 150 11.65 -6.19 -16.64
CA ARG A 150 11.88 -6.37 -18.08
C ARG A 150 12.76 -5.28 -18.70
N ARG A 151 12.67 -4.04 -18.22
CA ARG A 151 13.55 -2.94 -18.69
C ARG A 151 15.01 -3.14 -18.26
N GLU A 152 15.26 -3.88 -17.18
CA GLU A 152 16.60 -4.32 -16.75
C GLU A 152 17.05 -5.62 -17.44
N GLY A 153 16.30 -6.12 -18.43
CA GLY A 153 16.59 -7.39 -19.09
C GLY A 153 16.23 -8.63 -18.26
N PHE A 154 15.61 -8.45 -17.09
CA PHE A 154 15.14 -9.55 -16.25
C PHE A 154 13.63 -9.78 -16.49
N ASN A 155 13.26 -10.63 -17.44
CA ASN A 155 11.86 -10.99 -17.63
C ASN A 155 11.49 -12.18 -16.75
N PRO A 156 10.53 -12.06 -15.80
CA PRO A 156 10.14 -13.17 -14.92
C PRO A 156 9.64 -14.42 -15.65
N LEU A 157 9.23 -14.29 -16.92
CA LEU A 157 8.76 -15.40 -17.74
C LEU A 157 9.88 -16.11 -18.54
N GLN A 158 11.10 -15.57 -18.55
CA GLN A 158 12.21 -16.04 -19.41
C GLN A 158 13.50 -16.29 -18.64
N GLN A 159 13.40 -16.50 -17.32
CA GLN A 159 14.53 -16.95 -16.50
C GLN A 159 14.74 -18.45 -16.64
#